data_AF-A0A8C2DQG7-F1
#
_entry.id   AF-A0A8C2DQG7-F1
#
_cell.length_a   1.000
_cell.length_b   1.000
_cell.length_c   1.000
_cell.angle_alpha   90.00
_cell.angle_beta   90.00
_cell.angle_gamma   90.00
#
_symmetry.space_group_name_H-M   'P 1'
#
loop_
_entity.id
_entity.type
_entity.pdbx_description
1 polymer ?
#
loop_
_entity_poly.entity_id
_entity_poly.type
_entity_poly.pdbx_seq_one_letter_code
_entity_poly.pdbx_strand_id
1 'polypeptide(L)'
;MTCIVFQKKTKYTATRRLHLKSKLLKKATSMLAAEKEQNKRERDEALNERVPPLKLSGLSAQELQELCKELHRKIDVVDEARYDLEMKVAKNEIEIQSLTQKIWEMKGTKQRTKLKRVKKSHDAKLDALTESKLSSKSDFKANLKTVKKEDEKKEEVTDWRKNVEAMSGMEGRKKLFNAGQ
;
A
#
# COMPACT_ATOMS: atom_id res chain seq x y z
N MET A 1 -5.61 -12.42 52.47
CA MET A 1 -6.67 -11.62 51.82
C MET A 1 -6.19 -11.14 50.47
N THR A 2 -6.55 -11.84 49.39
CA THR A 2 -6.28 -11.40 48.02
C THR A 2 -7.38 -10.43 47.60
N CYS A 3 -7.07 -9.13 47.56
CA CYS A 3 -7.96 -8.13 46.97
C CYS A 3 -8.11 -8.39 45.47
N ILE A 4 -9.23 -9.00 45.08
CA ILE A 4 -9.65 -9.11 43.69
C ILE A 4 -10.12 -7.73 43.25
N VAL A 5 -9.26 -7.00 42.54
CA VAL A 5 -9.64 -5.74 41.89
C VAL A 5 -10.60 -6.08 40.74
N PHE A 6 -11.90 -5.90 40.97
CA PHE A 6 -12.92 -6.03 39.93
C PHE A 6 -12.75 -4.89 38.90
N GLN A 7 -12.00 -5.14 37.84
CA GLN A 7 -11.90 -4.18 36.74
C GLN A 7 -13.25 -4.08 36.03
N LYS A 8 -13.79 -2.86 35.97
CA LYS A 8 -15.05 -2.54 35.31
C LYS A 8 -14.96 -2.96 33.83
N LYS A 9 -15.73 -3.97 33.41
CA LYS A 9 -15.74 -4.44 32.03
C LYS A 9 -16.11 -3.29 31.10
N THR A 10 -15.24 -2.96 30.14
CA THR A 10 -15.50 -1.89 29.16
C THR A 10 -16.69 -2.27 28.28
N LYS A 11 -17.63 -1.34 28.03
CA LYS A 11 -18.86 -1.58 27.24
C LYS A 11 -18.62 -2.18 25.84
N TYR A 12 -17.43 -2.00 25.27
CA TYR A 12 -17.02 -2.57 23.99
C TYR A 12 -15.65 -3.24 24.08
N THR A 13 -15.47 -4.34 23.36
CA THR A 13 -14.17 -5.02 23.24
C THR A 13 -13.18 -4.16 22.46
N ALA A 14 -11.89 -4.31 22.74
CA ALA A 14 -10.83 -3.63 21.99
C ALA A 14 -10.88 -3.98 20.49
N THR A 15 -11.17 -5.24 20.17
CA THR A 15 -11.36 -5.74 18.79
C THR A 15 -12.45 -4.96 18.05
N ARG A 16 -13.61 -4.72 18.68
CA ARG A 16 -14.69 -3.94 18.06
C ARG A 16 -14.27 -2.50 17.77
N ARG A 17 -13.55 -1.85 18.70
CA ARG A 17 -13.04 -0.48 18.48
C ARG A 17 -12.04 -0.42 17.33
N LEU A 18 -11.13 -1.40 17.24
CA LEU A 18 -10.14 -1.46 16.17
C LEU A 18 -10.81 -1.69 14.80
N HIS A 19 -11.79 -2.60 14.74
CA HIS A 19 -12.57 -2.84 13.53
C HIS A 19 -13.26 -1.58 13.02
N LEU A 20 -13.90 -0.82 13.91
CA LEU A 20 -14.54 0.44 13.56
C LEU A 20 -13.53 1.49 13.08
N LYS A 21 -12.38 1.62 13.74
CA LYS A 21 -11.29 2.52 13.29
C LYS A 21 -10.78 2.13 11.90
N SER A 22 -10.61 0.83 11.63
CA SER A 22 -10.20 0.33 10.31
C SER A 22 -11.24 0.67 9.24
N LYS A 23 -12.54 0.48 9.52
CA LYS A 23 -13.62 0.86 8.61
C LYS A 23 -13.64 2.37 8.33
N LEU A 24 -13.47 3.18 9.37
CA LEU A 24 -13.41 4.64 9.25
C LEU A 24 -12.24 5.06 8.36
N LEU A 25 -11.04 4.52 8.62
CA LEU A 25 -9.85 4.83 7.83
C LEU A 25 -10.02 4.41 6.35
N LYS A 26 -10.56 3.21 6.10
CA LYS A 26 -10.85 2.75 4.73
C LYS A 26 -11.79 3.72 3.99
N LYS A 27 -12.84 4.19 4.66
CA LYS A 27 -13.77 5.16 4.06
C LYS A 27 -13.10 6.52 3.84
N ALA A 28 -12.32 7.01 4.80
CA ALA A 28 -11.58 8.26 4.67
C ALA A 28 -10.59 8.22 3.50
N THR A 29 -9.85 7.12 3.32
CA THR A 29 -8.95 6.93 2.16
C THR A 29 -9.71 6.95 0.84
N SER A 30 -10.87 6.30 0.77
CA SER A 30 -11.73 6.33 -0.43
C SER A 30 -12.25 7.74 -0.72
N MET A 31 -12.68 8.49 0.29
CA MET A 31 -13.14 9.88 0.13
C MET A 31 -12.02 10.81 -0.33
N LEU A 32 -10.82 10.68 0.25
CA LEU A 32 -9.65 11.47 -0.15
C LEU A 32 -9.24 11.19 -1.60
N ALA A 33 -9.35 9.94 -2.05
CA ALA A 33 -9.09 9.60 -3.46
C ALA A 33 -10.11 10.23 -4.41
N ALA A 34 -11.39 10.20 -4.04
CA ALA A 34 -12.46 10.84 -4.82
C ALA A 34 -12.30 12.37 -4.88
N GLU A 35 -11.98 13.01 -3.77
CA GLU A 35 -11.71 14.45 -3.70
C GLU A 35 -10.52 14.85 -4.57
N LYS A 36 -9.43 14.08 -4.55
CA LYS A 36 -8.26 14.32 -5.41
C LYS A 36 -8.61 14.24 -6.90
N GLU A 37 -9.46 13.30 -7.27
CA GLU A 37 -9.91 13.15 -8.65
C GLU A 37 -10.83 14.30 -9.06
N GLN A 38 -11.75 14.70 -8.17
CA GLN A 38 -12.62 15.85 -8.38
C GLN A 38 -11.81 17.15 -8.56
N ASN A 39 -10.83 17.41 -7.69
CA ASN A 39 -9.96 18.60 -7.80
C ASN A 39 -9.16 18.64 -9.11
N LYS A 40 -8.78 17.48 -9.66
CA LYS A 40 -8.12 17.43 -10.97
C LYS A 40 -9.06 17.83 -12.09
N ARG A 41 -10.29 17.31 -12.07
CA ARG A 41 -11.32 17.66 -13.06
C ARG A 41 -11.65 19.14 -13.02
N GLU A 42 -11.89 19.68 -11.82
CA GLU A 42 -12.15 21.11 -11.64
C GLU A 42 -10.99 21.98 -12.11
N ARG A 43 -9.75 21.54 -11.87
CA ARG A 43 -8.56 22.21 -12.41
C ARG A 43 -8.56 22.19 -13.93
N ASP A 44 -8.80 21.04 -14.56
CA ASP A 44 -8.79 20.89 -16.01
C ASP A 44 -9.94 21.69 -16.66
N GLU A 45 -11.13 21.68 -16.07
CA GLU A 45 -12.28 22.49 -16.48
C GLU A 45 -11.96 24.00 -16.40
N ALA A 46 -11.42 24.47 -15.27
CA ALA A 46 -11.05 25.87 -15.09
C ALA A 46 -9.93 26.31 -16.05
N LEU A 47 -8.97 25.42 -16.35
CA LEU A 47 -7.91 25.71 -17.33
C LEU A 47 -8.47 25.76 -18.75
N ASN A 48 -9.37 24.86 -19.12
CA ASN A 48 -10.01 24.87 -20.44
C ASN A 48 -10.87 26.11 -20.67
N GLU A 49 -11.54 26.62 -19.62
CA GLU A 49 -12.31 27.87 -19.69
C GLU A 49 -11.40 29.09 -19.84
N ARG A 50 -10.32 29.17 -19.04
CA ARG A 50 -9.44 30.35 -19.00
C ARG A 50 -8.45 30.39 -20.16
N VAL A 51 -7.96 29.23 -20.59
CA VAL A 51 -6.92 29.08 -21.62
C VAL A 51 -7.38 28.03 -22.63
N PRO A 52 -8.41 28.34 -23.45
CA PRO A 52 -8.85 27.42 -24.48
C PRO A 52 -7.74 27.20 -25.54
N PRO A 53 -7.74 26.05 -26.23
CA PRO A 53 -6.77 25.78 -27.29
C PRO A 53 -6.77 26.86 -28.38
N LEU A 54 -5.58 27.34 -28.73
CA LEU A 54 -5.41 28.39 -29.74
C LEU A 54 -5.77 27.86 -31.12
N LYS A 55 -6.68 28.55 -31.81
CA LYS A 55 -7.04 28.29 -33.21
C LYS A 55 -6.27 29.25 -34.10
N LEU A 56 -5.16 28.78 -34.66
CA LEU A 56 -4.27 29.60 -35.50
C LEU A 56 -4.57 29.48 -36.99
N SER A 57 -5.32 28.45 -37.39
CA SER A 57 -5.68 28.20 -38.79
C SER A 57 -6.64 29.26 -39.32
N GLY A 58 -6.33 29.83 -40.49
CA GLY A 58 -7.20 30.80 -41.16
C GLY A 58 -7.04 32.25 -40.69
N LEU A 59 -6.11 32.52 -39.76
CA LEU A 59 -5.76 33.89 -39.37
C LEU A 59 -4.80 34.50 -40.39
N SER A 60 -5.02 35.78 -40.72
CA SER A 60 -4.08 36.60 -41.47
C SER A 60 -2.84 36.93 -40.66
N ALA A 61 -1.77 37.37 -41.33
CA ALA A 61 -0.52 37.76 -40.66
C ALA A 61 -0.72 38.89 -39.63
N GLN A 62 -1.63 39.83 -39.90
CA GLN A 62 -1.93 40.94 -39.00
C GLN A 62 -2.69 40.46 -37.75
N GLU A 63 -3.68 39.59 -37.91
CA GLU A 63 -4.43 39.00 -36.78
C GLU A 63 -3.53 38.16 -35.88
N LEU A 64 -2.58 37.42 -36.47
CA LEU A 64 -1.56 36.69 -35.71
C LEU A 64 -0.65 37.62 -34.90
N GLN A 65 -0.22 38.74 -35.48
CA GLN A 65 0.59 39.72 -34.75
C GLN A 65 -0.17 40.36 -33.59
N GLU A 66 -1.46 40.66 -33.78
CA GLU A 66 -2.30 41.23 -32.72
C GLU A 66 -2.52 40.22 -31.59
N LEU A 67 -2.82 38.95 -31.93
CA LEU A 67 -2.95 37.87 -30.96
C LEU A 67 -1.67 37.68 -30.13
N CYS A 68 -0.50 37.71 -30.76
CA CYS A 68 0.79 37.61 -30.06
C CYS A 68 0.99 38.75 -29.05
N LYS A 69 0.63 39.99 -29.41
CA LYS A 69 0.71 41.14 -28.50
C LYS A 69 -0.29 41.03 -27.35
N GLU A 70 -1.50 40.55 -27.63
CA GLU A 70 -2.52 40.32 -26.61
C GLU A 70 -2.09 39.25 -25.60
N LEU A 71 -1.59 38.12 -26.09
CA LEU A 71 -1.07 37.04 -25.25
C LEU A 71 0.10 37.50 -24.39
N HIS A 72 1.02 38.30 -24.94
CA HIS A 72 2.11 38.87 -24.17
C HIS A 72 1.61 39.73 -23.00
N ARG A 73 0.67 40.65 -23.26
CA ARG A 73 0.07 41.47 -22.19
C ARG A 73 -0.64 40.62 -21.14
N LYS A 74 -1.34 39.56 -21.56
CA LYS A 74 -2.02 38.62 -20.65
C LYS A 74 -1.02 37.87 -19.76
N ILE A 75 0.15 37.49 -20.28
CA ILE A 75 1.21 36.83 -19.51
C ILE A 75 1.65 37.74 -18.36
N ASP A 76 1.91 39.02 -18.64
CA ASP A 76 2.36 39.97 -17.61
C ASP A 76 1.34 40.08 -16.45
N VAL A 77 0.05 40.23 -16.79
CA VAL A 77 -1.04 40.31 -15.80
C VAL A 77 -1.20 39.01 -15.00
N VAL A 78 -1.10 37.85 -15.67
CA VAL A 78 -1.24 36.55 -15.01
C VAL A 78 -0.05 36.26 -14.11
N ASP A 79 1.17 36.65 -14.49
CA ASP A 79 2.35 36.44 -13.65
C ASP A 79 2.33 37.32 -12.40
N GLU A 80 1.86 38.58 -12.51
CA GLU A 80 1.60 39.43 -11.35
C GLU A 80 0.60 38.77 -10.38
N ALA A 81 -0.55 38.30 -10.90
CA ALA A 81 -1.54 37.61 -10.09
C ALA A 81 -1.00 36.31 -9.46
N ARG A 82 -0.16 35.57 -10.20
CA ARG A 82 0.52 34.36 -9.70
C ARG A 82 1.47 34.70 -8.55
N TYR A 83 2.25 35.76 -8.69
CA TYR A 83 3.17 36.23 -7.66
C TYR A 83 2.43 36.61 -6.37
N ASP A 84 1.34 37.37 -6.48
CA ASP A 84 0.51 37.74 -5.32
C ASP A 84 -0.08 36.52 -4.59
N LEU A 85 -0.53 35.51 -5.34
CA LEU A 85 -1.03 34.26 -4.77
C LEU A 85 0.07 33.48 -4.08
N GLU A 86 1.25 33.38 -4.70
CA GLU A 86 2.42 32.71 -4.12
C GLU A 86 2.85 33.37 -2.80
N MET A 87 2.87 34.71 -2.75
CA MET A 87 3.17 35.45 -1.53
C MET A 87 2.14 35.20 -0.41
N LYS A 88 0.85 35.06 -0.74
CA LYS A 88 -0.19 34.70 0.24
C LYS A 88 0.02 33.28 0.77
N VAL A 89 0.30 32.31 -0.11
CA VAL A 89 0.58 30.92 0.28
C VAL A 89 1.84 30.84 1.16
N ALA A 90 2.90 31.56 0.81
CA ALA A 90 4.14 31.61 1.59
C ALA A 90 3.90 32.16 3.00
N LYS A 91 3.10 33.22 3.14
CA LYS A 91 2.71 33.76 4.46
C LYS A 91 1.96 32.73 5.31
N ASN A 92 1.00 32.03 4.70
CA ASN A 92 0.24 30.99 5.38
C ASN A 92 1.13 29.83 5.81
N GLU A 93 2.10 29.43 4.98
CA GLU A 93 3.06 28.37 5.30
C GLU A 93 3.93 28.75 6.51
N ILE A 94 4.44 29.98 6.54
CA ILE A 94 5.21 30.50 7.70
C ILE A 94 4.34 30.51 8.96
N GLU A 95 3.08 30.91 8.86
CA GLU A 95 2.15 30.89 9.98
C GLU A 95 1.88 29.46 10.49
N ILE A 96 1.61 28.51 9.59
CA ILE A 96 1.42 27.10 9.92
C ILE A 96 2.67 26.54 10.61
N GLN A 97 3.86 26.86 10.14
CA GLN A 97 5.12 26.45 10.76
C GLN A 97 5.27 27.04 12.17
N SER A 98 5.00 28.34 12.34
CA SER A 98 5.02 29.00 13.65
C SER A 98 4.03 28.35 14.63
N LEU A 99 2.79 28.10 14.18
CA LEU A 99 1.76 27.45 14.99
C LEU A 99 2.14 26.01 15.34
N THR A 100 2.71 25.26 14.39
CA THR A 100 3.17 23.89 14.60
C THR A 100 4.28 23.84 15.65
N GLN A 101 5.23 24.78 15.59
CA GLN A 101 6.30 24.94 16.58
C GLN A 101 5.74 25.27 17.97
N LYS A 102 4.82 26.24 18.07
CA LYS A 102 4.13 26.56 19.34
C LYS A 102 3.38 25.36 19.91
N ILE A 103 2.70 24.58 19.06
CA ILE A 103 2.04 23.34 19.47
C ILE A 103 3.05 22.35 20.03
N TRP A 104 4.23 22.24 19.42
CA TRP A 104 5.28 21.34 19.88
C TRP A 104 5.85 21.77 21.24
N GLU A 105 6.13 23.06 21.42
CA GLU A 105 6.56 23.67 22.69
C GLU A 105 5.53 23.47 23.80
N MET A 106 4.25 23.75 23.52
CA MET A 106 3.14 23.55 24.47
C MET A 106 2.92 22.08 24.81
N LYS A 107 3.05 21.17 23.84
CA LYS A 107 2.98 19.73 24.11
C LYS A 107 4.12 19.30 25.04
N GLY A 108 5.21 20.07 25.12
CA GLY A 108 6.44 19.74 25.79
C GLY A 108 7.14 18.55 25.12
N THR A 109 8.37 18.25 25.51
CA THR A 109 9.06 16.99 25.19
C THR A 109 8.38 15.81 25.90
N LYS A 110 7.08 15.59 25.68
CA LYS A 110 6.31 14.42 26.15
C LYS A 110 6.67 13.14 25.41
N GLN A 111 7.68 13.16 24.54
CA GLN A 111 8.53 11.99 24.39
C GLN A 111 9.35 11.86 25.67
N ARG A 112 8.69 11.30 26.67
CA ARG A 112 9.32 10.67 27.83
C ARG A 112 10.57 9.98 27.27
N THR A 113 11.75 10.54 27.53
CA THR A 113 13.01 9.81 27.54
C THR A 113 12.90 8.83 28.69
N LYS A 114 11.96 7.88 28.58
CA LYS A 114 12.09 6.59 29.21
C LYS A 114 13.37 6.08 28.60
N LEU A 115 14.46 6.15 29.34
CA LEU A 115 15.59 5.24 29.21
C LEU A 115 14.96 3.92 28.72
N LYS A 116 15.17 3.59 27.44
CA LYS A 116 14.44 2.51 26.80
C LYS A 116 14.83 1.28 27.62
N ARG A 117 13.92 0.76 28.45
CA ARG A 117 14.12 -0.58 29.00
C ARG A 117 13.98 -1.51 27.82
N VAL A 118 15.11 -1.76 27.15
CA VAL A 118 15.26 -2.75 26.10
C VAL A 118 14.98 -4.08 26.78
N LYS A 119 13.72 -4.52 26.74
CA LYS A 119 13.45 -5.94 26.92
C LYS A 119 14.11 -6.59 25.71
N LYS A 120 15.02 -7.54 25.93
CA LYS A 120 15.54 -8.41 24.86
C LYS A 120 14.34 -8.82 24.00
N SER A 121 14.33 -8.43 22.72
CA SER A 121 13.24 -8.79 21.81
C SER A 121 13.18 -10.32 21.75
N HIS A 122 12.01 -10.86 21.38
CA HIS A 122 11.88 -12.30 21.19
C HIS A 122 12.90 -12.81 20.15
N ASP A 123 13.18 -12.01 19.12
CA ASP A 123 14.26 -12.25 18.14
C ASP A 123 15.64 -12.29 18.78
N ALA A 124 16.00 -11.38 19.69
CA ALA A 124 17.31 -11.41 20.34
C ALA A 124 17.52 -12.64 21.26
N LYS A 125 16.43 -13.29 21.68
CA LYS A 125 16.51 -14.58 22.38
C LYS A 125 16.60 -15.77 21.42
N LEU A 126 15.99 -15.66 20.23
CA LEU A 126 16.08 -16.70 19.20
C LEU A 126 17.40 -16.65 18.44
N ASP A 127 17.90 -15.48 18.05
CA ASP A 127 19.21 -15.32 17.39
C ASP A 127 20.37 -15.82 18.25
N ALA A 128 20.29 -15.65 19.58
CA ALA A 128 21.29 -16.20 20.50
C ALA A 128 21.24 -17.74 20.59
N LEU A 129 20.17 -18.37 20.12
CA LEU A 129 20.00 -19.83 20.00
C LEU A 129 20.22 -20.31 18.56
N THR A 130 20.18 -19.43 17.56
CA THR A 130 20.30 -19.78 16.15
C THR A 130 21.35 -18.90 15.47
N GLU A 131 22.60 -19.35 15.56
CA GLU A 131 23.76 -18.80 14.88
C GLU A 131 23.69 -19.11 13.37
N SER A 132 22.66 -18.64 12.68
CA SER A 132 22.53 -18.81 11.22
C SER A 132 21.82 -17.61 10.61
N LYS A 133 22.66 -16.75 10.02
CA LYS A 133 22.36 -15.55 9.24
C LYS A 133 21.18 -15.73 8.30
N LEU A 134 20.09 -14.96 8.45
CA LEU A 134 19.29 -14.49 7.31
C LEU A 134 18.63 -13.13 7.62
N SER A 135 19.36 -12.08 7.24
CA SER A 135 18.83 -10.74 7.00
C SER A 135 17.69 -10.80 5.97
N SER A 136 16.46 -10.48 6.38
CA SER A 136 15.37 -10.21 5.44
C SER A 136 14.38 -9.22 6.06
N LYS A 137 14.08 -8.14 5.32
CA LYS A 137 13.13 -7.09 5.71
C LYS A 137 11.78 -7.71 6.08
N SER A 138 11.26 -7.32 7.24
CA SER A 138 10.08 -7.87 7.89
C SER A 138 8.76 -7.40 7.27
N ASP A 139 8.49 -7.77 6.02
CA ASP A 139 7.13 -7.77 5.51
C ASP A 139 6.41 -9.03 6.02
N PHE A 140 5.71 -8.89 7.14
CA PHE A 140 5.00 -9.99 7.83
C PHE A 140 4.05 -10.79 6.92
N LYS A 141 3.60 -10.18 5.82
CA LYS A 141 2.70 -10.82 4.85
C LYS A 141 3.44 -11.64 3.77
N ALA A 142 4.72 -11.37 3.53
CA ALA A 142 5.50 -12.04 2.48
C ALA A 142 5.94 -13.46 2.88
N ASN A 143 5.97 -13.78 4.18
CA ASN A 143 6.45 -15.07 4.69
C ASN A 143 5.32 -16.08 5.04
N LEU A 144 4.07 -15.77 4.71
CA LEU A 144 2.95 -16.70 4.82
C LEU A 144 2.80 -17.44 3.48
N LYS A 145 3.07 -18.75 3.44
CA LYS A 145 2.70 -19.61 2.30
C LYS A 145 1.17 -19.58 2.17
N THR A 146 0.66 -18.82 1.20
CA THR A 146 -0.69 -19.02 0.69
C THR A 146 -0.74 -20.41 0.07
N VAL A 147 -1.55 -21.30 0.61
CA VAL A 147 -1.92 -22.55 -0.07
C VAL A 147 -2.62 -22.13 -1.35
N LYS A 148 -1.91 -22.19 -2.49
CA LYS A 148 -2.56 -22.29 -3.79
C LYS A 148 -3.43 -23.53 -3.69
N LYS A 149 -4.76 -23.37 -3.69
CA LYS A 149 -5.62 -24.42 -4.22
C LYS A 149 -5.20 -24.52 -5.69
N GLU A 150 -4.35 -25.48 -5.99
CA GLU A 150 -4.15 -25.89 -7.37
C GLU A 150 -5.50 -26.44 -7.84
N ASP A 151 -6.04 -25.83 -8.90
CA ASP A 151 -7.09 -26.45 -9.68
C ASP A 151 -6.59 -27.83 -10.11
N GLU A 152 -7.33 -28.83 -9.68
CA GLU A 152 -7.11 -30.26 -9.89
C GLU A 152 -7.01 -30.52 -11.40
N LYS A 153 -5.77 -30.53 -11.92
CA LYS A 153 -5.49 -30.99 -13.27
C LYS A 153 -5.70 -32.50 -13.28
N LYS A 154 -6.90 -32.87 -13.75
CA LYS A 154 -7.29 -34.16 -14.33
C LYS A 154 -6.10 -35.09 -14.61
N GLU A 155 -5.85 -36.05 -13.71
CA GLU A 155 -5.08 -37.24 -14.03
C GLU A 155 -5.95 -38.16 -14.89
N GLU A 156 -5.74 -38.09 -16.20
CA GLU A 156 -6.16 -39.11 -17.14
C GLU A 156 -5.16 -40.27 -17.04
N VAL A 157 -5.23 -41.05 -15.96
CA VAL A 157 -4.54 -42.34 -15.87
C VAL A 157 -5.58 -43.45 -16.04
N THR A 158 -5.63 -43.91 -17.27
CA THR A 158 -6.52 -44.89 -17.88
C THR A 158 -6.50 -46.26 -17.17
N ASP A 159 -7.68 -46.68 -16.72
CA ASP A 159 -8.17 -48.06 -16.52
C ASP A 159 -7.33 -49.03 -15.67
N TRP A 160 -7.71 -49.18 -14.38
CA TRP A 160 -7.13 -50.13 -13.42
C TRP A 160 -7.21 -51.61 -13.86
N ARG A 161 -8.02 -51.94 -14.88
CA ARG A 161 -8.11 -53.30 -15.43
C ARG A 161 -6.79 -53.82 -16.04
N LYS A 162 -5.95 -52.94 -16.60
CA LYS A 162 -4.68 -53.36 -17.25
C LYS A 162 -3.58 -53.79 -16.28
N ASN A 163 -3.64 -53.36 -15.03
CA ASN A 163 -2.63 -53.71 -14.02
C ASN A 163 -2.85 -55.12 -13.43
N VAL A 164 -4.10 -55.59 -13.45
CA VAL A 164 -4.49 -56.89 -12.85
C VAL A 164 -4.20 -58.06 -13.80
N GLU A 165 -4.38 -57.89 -15.11
CA GLU A 165 -4.03 -58.91 -16.12
C GLU A 165 -2.51 -59.16 -16.24
N ALA A 166 -1.67 -58.17 -15.92
CA ALA A 166 -0.22 -58.32 -15.95
C ALA A 166 0.34 -59.21 -14.82
N MET A 167 -0.43 -59.45 -13.76
CA MET A 167 0.02 -60.18 -12.56
C MET A 167 -0.58 -61.59 -12.43
N SER A 168 -1.46 -62.03 -13.34
CA SER A 168 -2.17 -63.31 -13.27
C SER A 168 -1.61 -64.43 -14.17
N GLY A 169 -0.41 -64.25 -14.75
CA GLY A 169 0.10 -65.10 -15.84
C GLY A 169 1.37 -65.92 -15.58
N MET A 170 1.84 -66.07 -14.33
CA MET A 170 3.05 -66.84 -14.02
C MET A 170 2.75 -68.14 -13.26
N GLU A 171 1.94 -69.01 -13.88
CA GLU A 171 1.70 -70.39 -13.45
C GLU A 171 2.21 -71.33 -14.55
N GLY A 172 3.50 -71.73 -14.45
CA GLY A 172 4.10 -72.64 -15.44
C GLY A 172 5.63 -72.82 -15.38
N ARG A 173 6.07 -73.88 -14.67
CA ARG A 173 7.36 -74.60 -14.67
C ARG A 173 8.62 -73.88 -15.25
N LYS A 174 9.42 -73.23 -14.38
CA LYS A 174 10.84 -72.98 -14.68
C LYS A 174 11.67 -74.25 -14.38
N LYS A 175 12.06 -74.95 -15.45
CA LYS A 175 13.02 -76.05 -15.43
C LYS A 175 14.41 -75.48 -15.09
N LEU A 176 15.03 -75.95 -14.01
CA LEU A 176 16.49 -75.91 -13.84
C LEU A 176 16.96 -77.36 -13.67
N PHE A 177 17.76 -77.83 -14.61
CA PHE A 177 18.40 -79.15 -14.63
C PHE A 177 19.89 -78.99 -14.30
N ASN A 178 20.38 -79.86 -13.40
CA ASN A 178 21.73 -80.42 -13.16
C ASN A 178 22.94 -79.45 -13.05
N ALA A 179 24.05 -79.73 -12.34
CA ALA A 179 24.66 -80.97 -11.87
C ALA A 179 25.59 -80.70 -10.68
N GLY A 180 25.87 -81.73 -9.87
CA GLY A 180 27.25 -82.00 -9.44
C GLY A 180 27.64 -81.65 -8.00
N GLN A 181 27.62 -82.71 -7.18
CA GLN A 181 28.39 -83.01 -5.96
C GLN A 181 27.96 -82.39 -4.62
#